data_AF-A0A7W1FZ32-F1
#
_entry.id   AF-A0A7W1FZ32-F1
#
_cell.length_a   1.000
_cell.length_b   1.000
_cell.length_c   1.000
_cell.angle_alpha   90.00
_cell.angle_beta   90.00
_cell.angle_gamma   90.00
#
_symmetry.space_group_name_H-M   'P 1'
#
loop_
_entity.id
_entity.type
_entity.pdbx_description
1 polymer ?
#
loop_
_entity_poly.entity_id
_entity_poly.type
_entity_poly.pdbx_seq_one_letter_code
_entity_poly.pdbx_strand_id
1 'polypeptide(L)'
;AWSCNNITIQFCESYNNSSGSGGGCDGLGFDFDGGITNSLMQYNYSHDNDGAGYLLGQYDYARPWSNNTVRYNISENDGRTNAGGITLFKGPGTTMEGVKIYHNTVYLSPSSANAGLAALTFTNWNTGINGVEVYNNIFQTTGSVPFMNVPTGYSAYFAGNLYWPGSGSFKIQYQGTTYTNLNSWRTATGNEKVGTTSTGIVTDPLLTNAGSGIVVYPKAPDQLNAYKLAGNSPAINTGLNLMTLFSINTGSHDFFNNTAPNGIAPDIGAYESNVVTSLTNYNEHKSTLYPNPVEMGNDLQITGNDLYSIELFTITGTSVWKKENINSSSFSISTRNFAIGIYFLRLTDNSGYQFVDKLLIE
;
A
#
# COMPACT_ATOMS: atom_id res chain seq x y z
N ALA A 1 11.17 7.32 -22.30
CA ALA A 1 11.87 6.30 -23.12
C ALA A 1 11.06 6.09 -24.39
N TRP A 2 11.71 5.98 -25.55
CA TRP A 2 11.03 6.01 -26.86
C TRP A 2 11.53 4.89 -27.79
N SER A 3 10.62 4.23 -28.51
CA SER A 3 10.94 3.18 -29.51
C SER A 3 11.87 2.06 -29.01
N CYS A 4 11.71 1.68 -27.74
CA CYS A 4 12.51 0.65 -27.09
C CYS A 4 11.71 -0.65 -26.89
N ASN A 5 12.44 -1.77 -26.79
CA ASN A 5 11.88 -3.08 -26.47
C ASN A 5 12.63 -3.67 -25.27
N ASN A 6 11.90 -4.27 -24.33
CA ASN A 6 12.46 -4.97 -23.18
C ASN A 6 13.38 -4.10 -22.31
N ILE A 7 12.96 -2.86 -22.02
CA ILE A 7 13.67 -1.98 -21.09
C ILE A 7 13.09 -2.08 -19.70
N THR A 8 13.92 -1.82 -18.69
CA THR A 8 13.49 -1.68 -17.30
C THR A 8 13.90 -0.32 -16.77
N ILE A 9 12.95 0.44 -16.22
CA ILE A 9 13.19 1.65 -15.44
C ILE A 9 12.86 1.32 -13.99
N GLN A 10 13.86 1.36 -13.11
CA GLN A 10 13.67 0.98 -11.71
C GLN A 10 14.61 1.68 -10.74
N PHE A 11 14.15 1.81 -9.49
CA PHE A 11 14.87 2.42 -8.38
C PHE A 11 15.27 3.89 -8.64
N CYS A 12 14.44 4.61 -9.38
CA CYS A 12 14.64 6.02 -9.71
C CYS A 12 13.69 6.93 -8.93
N GLU A 13 14.11 8.17 -8.76
CA GLU A 13 13.29 9.29 -8.28
C GLU A 13 13.20 10.36 -9.39
N SER A 14 12.01 10.91 -9.62
CA SER A 14 11.80 12.01 -10.58
C SER A 14 10.79 13.02 -10.04
N TYR A 15 11.19 14.30 -9.92
CA TYR A 15 10.38 15.28 -9.22
C TYR A 15 10.56 16.71 -9.73
N ASN A 16 9.54 17.55 -9.51
CA ASN A 16 9.52 18.97 -9.89
C ASN A 16 9.89 19.23 -11.36
N ASN A 17 9.62 18.27 -12.26
CA ASN A 17 9.76 18.52 -13.69
C ASN A 17 8.69 19.52 -14.12
N SER A 18 9.10 20.56 -14.85
CA SER A 18 8.20 21.63 -15.26
C SER A 18 7.71 21.49 -16.70
N SER A 19 6.44 21.83 -16.92
CA SER A 19 5.83 21.97 -18.26
C SER A 19 6.05 23.36 -18.88
N GLY A 20 6.72 24.26 -18.15
CA GLY A 20 7.02 25.62 -18.56
C GLY A 20 5.80 26.56 -18.52
N SER A 21 6.00 27.83 -18.87
CA SER A 21 5.00 28.90 -18.71
C SER A 21 3.89 28.94 -19.78
N GLY A 22 3.70 27.87 -20.57
CA GLY A 22 2.90 27.89 -21.80
C GLY A 22 1.71 26.92 -21.84
N GLY A 23 1.37 26.25 -20.74
CA GLY A 23 0.39 25.15 -20.78
C GLY A 23 0.93 23.93 -21.54
N GLY A 24 2.21 23.63 -21.35
CA GLY A 24 2.86 22.47 -21.93
C GLY A 24 2.20 21.16 -21.50
N CYS A 25 2.28 20.14 -22.34
CA CYS A 25 1.70 18.82 -22.07
C CYS A 25 2.68 17.84 -21.43
N ASP A 26 3.95 18.25 -21.27
CA ASP A 26 5.04 17.48 -20.69
C ASP A 26 5.22 17.80 -19.19
N GLY A 27 6.47 17.91 -18.72
CA GLY A 27 6.80 18.06 -17.31
C GLY A 27 6.59 16.78 -16.51
N LEU A 28 6.86 15.63 -17.14
CA LEU A 28 6.52 14.30 -16.63
C LEU A 28 7.62 13.75 -15.71
N GLY A 29 7.24 12.87 -14.77
CA GLY A 29 8.19 12.13 -13.94
C GLY A 29 8.91 11.04 -14.73
N PHE A 30 8.14 10.07 -15.23
CA PHE A 30 8.61 8.94 -16.04
C PHE A 30 7.72 8.74 -17.25
N ASP A 31 8.30 8.20 -18.32
CA ASP A 31 7.62 8.14 -19.60
C ASP A 31 7.96 6.86 -20.37
N PHE A 32 6.95 6.04 -20.62
CA PHE A 32 6.93 5.08 -21.72
C PHE A 32 6.21 5.71 -22.90
N ASP A 33 6.99 6.41 -23.70
CA ASP A 33 6.52 7.09 -24.91
C ASP A 33 6.26 6.06 -26.01
N GLY A 34 5.90 6.51 -27.20
CA GLY A 34 5.47 5.61 -28.26
C GLY A 34 6.51 4.59 -28.72
N GLY A 35 5.98 3.49 -29.25
CA GLY A 35 6.78 2.34 -29.68
C GLY A 35 7.48 1.56 -28.55
N ILE A 36 7.08 1.75 -27.29
CA ILE A 36 7.60 0.97 -26.17
C ILE A 36 6.91 -0.40 -26.10
N THR A 37 7.72 -1.45 -26.04
CA THR A 37 7.22 -2.83 -26.00
C THR A 37 7.92 -3.69 -24.95
N ASN A 38 7.19 -4.65 -24.38
CA ASN A 38 7.73 -5.66 -23.46
C ASN A 38 8.51 -5.07 -22.27
N SER A 39 8.15 -3.87 -21.82
CA SER A 39 8.98 -3.07 -20.91
C SER A 39 8.37 -2.95 -19.51
N LEU A 40 9.23 -2.68 -18.54
CA LEU A 40 8.91 -2.71 -17.12
C LEU A 40 9.30 -1.40 -16.42
N MET A 41 8.33 -0.75 -15.81
CA MET A 41 8.53 0.42 -14.95
C MET A 41 8.17 0.02 -13.53
N GLN A 42 9.17 -0.12 -12.66
CA GLN A 42 8.95 -0.62 -11.30
C GLN A 42 9.80 0.04 -10.23
N TYR A 43 9.32 0.11 -9.00
CA TYR A 43 10.11 0.60 -7.87
C TYR A 43 10.60 2.05 -8.03
N ASN A 44 9.84 2.86 -8.75
CA ASN A 44 10.16 4.27 -8.96
C ASN A 44 9.28 5.15 -8.06
N TYR A 45 9.83 6.30 -7.67
CA TYR A 45 9.11 7.34 -6.94
C TYR A 45 9.05 8.60 -7.80
N SER A 46 7.83 9.06 -8.03
CA SER A 46 7.57 10.29 -8.79
C SER A 46 6.80 11.25 -7.91
N HIS A 47 7.20 12.53 -7.88
CA HIS A 47 6.43 13.50 -7.12
C HIS A 47 6.49 14.94 -7.61
N ASP A 48 5.39 15.66 -7.37
CA ASP A 48 5.26 17.11 -7.60
C ASP A 48 5.59 17.57 -9.04
N ASN A 49 5.49 16.67 -10.01
CA ASN A 49 5.71 17.00 -11.41
C ASN A 49 4.52 17.79 -11.98
N ASP A 50 4.80 18.75 -12.86
CA ASP A 50 3.77 19.55 -13.56
C ASP A 50 2.83 18.63 -14.37
N GLY A 51 3.41 17.63 -15.04
CA GLY A 51 2.72 16.60 -15.80
C GLY A 51 2.64 15.26 -15.07
N ALA A 52 2.36 14.19 -15.82
CA ALA A 52 2.10 12.87 -15.24
C ALA A 52 3.30 12.32 -14.46
N GLY A 53 3.01 11.57 -13.38
CA GLY A 53 4.06 10.86 -12.68
C GLY A 53 4.59 9.70 -13.52
N TYR A 54 3.65 8.94 -14.06
CA TYR A 54 3.90 7.83 -14.99
C TYR A 54 3.09 8.03 -16.26
N LEU A 55 3.75 8.45 -17.34
CA LEU A 55 3.16 8.56 -18.65
C LEU A 55 3.28 7.23 -19.43
N LEU A 56 2.16 6.83 -20.02
CA LEU A 56 2.05 5.75 -21.00
C LEU A 56 1.53 6.37 -22.30
N GLY A 57 2.47 6.87 -23.10
CA GLY A 57 2.21 7.68 -24.28
C GLY A 57 2.37 6.90 -25.58
N GLN A 58 1.56 7.25 -26.57
CA GLN A 58 1.69 6.75 -27.93
C GLN A 58 1.38 7.88 -28.92
N TYR A 59 2.39 8.67 -29.30
CA TYR A 59 2.18 9.82 -30.20
C TYR A 59 1.95 9.42 -31.66
N ASP A 60 1.54 10.37 -32.51
CA ASP A 60 1.23 10.13 -33.93
C ASP A 60 2.37 9.46 -34.71
N TYR A 61 2.03 8.45 -35.53
CA TYR A 61 2.99 7.72 -36.38
C TYR A 61 4.05 6.89 -35.63
N ALA A 62 3.91 6.74 -34.32
CA ALA A 62 4.75 5.87 -33.53
C ALA A 62 4.66 4.39 -33.95
N ARG A 63 5.74 3.63 -33.69
CA ARG A 63 5.71 2.16 -33.79
C ARG A 63 4.70 1.58 -32.79
N PRO A 64 4.22 0.34 -32.99
CA PRO A 64 3.30 -0.30 -32.05
C PRO A 64 3.82 -0.28 -30.61
N TRP A 65 2.93 0.04 -29.67
CA TRP A 65 3.20 0.08 -28.23
C TRP A 65 2.43 -1.06 -27.58
N SER A 66 3.11 -1.96 -26.87
CA SER A 66 2.42 -3.14 -26.32
C SER A 66 3.14 -3.92 -25.23
N ASN A 67 2.37 -4.67 -24.45
CA ASN A 67 2.86 -5.60 -23.42
C ASN A 67 3.79 -4.94 -22.40
N ASN A 68 3.40 -3.78 -21.88
CA ASN A 68 4.18 -3.07 -20.86
C ASN A 68 3.61 -3.31 -19.46
N THR A 69 4.44 -3.12 -18.45
CA THR A 69 4.07 -3.27 -17.04
C THR A 69 4.51 -2.06 -16.23
N VAL A 70 3.61 -1.53 -15.41
CA VAL A 70 3.86 -0.48 -14.43
C VAL A 70 3.50 -1.03 -13.06
N ARG A 71 4.48 -1.31 -12.21
CA ARG A 71 4.23 -1.96 -10.92
C ARG A 71 5.05 -1.47 -9.75
N TYR A 72 4.51 -1.56 -8.53
CA TYR A 72 5.26 -1.21 -7.31
C TYR A 72 5.93 0.17 -7.40
N ASN A 73 5.28 1.13 -8.06
CA ASN A 73 5.73 2.51 -8.09
C ASN A 73 4.89 3.36 -7.14
N ILE A 74 5.45 4.49 -6.72
CA ILE A 74 4.77 5.48 -5.89
C ILE A 74 4.68 6.80 -6.65
N SER A 75 3.47 7.36 -6.79
CA SER A 75 3.26 8.72 -7.31
C SER A 75 2.66 9.59 -6.20
N GLU A 76 3.28 10.74 -5.94
CA GLU A 76 2.81 11.72 -4.97
C GLU A 76 2.60 13.08 -5.64
N ASN A 77 1.36 13.55 -5.69
CA ASN A 77 1.05 14.88 -6.21
C ASN A 77 1.56 15.16 -7.63
N ASP A 78 1.75 14.15 -8.48
CA ASP A 78 2.04 14.41 -9.89
C ASP A 78 0.81 14.92 -10.65
N GLY A 79 1.05 15.69 -11.72
CA GLY A 79 0.04 16.31 -12.54
C GLY A 79 -0.40 17.67 -12.02
N ARG A 80 0.53 18.47 -11.49
CA ARG A 80 0.21 19.77 -10.88
C ARG A 80 -0.43 20.75 -11.87
N THR A 81 -0.08 20.70 -13.15
CA THR A 81 -0.62 21.58 -14.20
C THR A 81 -1.38 20.84 -15.30
N ASN A 82 -0.99 19.60 -15.61
CA ASN A 82 -1.59 18.78 -16.67
C ASN A 82 -1.56 17.30 -16.29
N ALA A 83 -2.35 16.46 -16.98
CA ALA A 83 -2.36 15.01 -16.77
C ALA A 83 -2.78 14.61 -15.33
N GLY A 84 -2.21 13.54 -14.78
CA GLY A 84 -2.45 13.02 -13.43
C GLY A 84 -1.43 11.96 -13.01
N GLY A 85 -1.62 11.31 -11.87
CA GLY A 85 -0.63 10.38 -11.29
C GLY A 85 -0.10 9.33 -12.28
N ILE A 86 -1.01 8.61 -12.92
CA ILE A 86 -0.73 7.74 -14.07
C ILE A 86 -1.58 8.22 -15.25
N THR A 87 -0.96 8.50 -16.39
CA THR A 87 -1.67 9.03 -17.56
C THR A 87 -1.41 8.20 -18.81
N LEU A 88 -2.49 7.85 -19.51
CA LEU A 88 -2.46 7.18 -20.80
C LEU A 88 -2.90 8.13 -21.91
N PHE A 89 -2.21 8.12 -23.04
CA PHE A 89 -2.70 8.76 -24.26
C PHE A 89 -2.31 7.98 -25.50
N LYS A 90 -3.06 8.23 -26.57
CA LYS A 90 -2.79 7.68 -27.89
C LYS A 90 -3.19 8.67 -28.97
N GLY A 91 -2.33 8.83 -29.97
CA GLY A 91 -2.58 9.58 -31.19
C GLY A 91 -3.26 8.73 -32.29
N PRO A 92 -3.87 9.36 -33.31
CA PRO A 92 -4.39 8.67 -34.49
C PRO A 92 -3.34 7.82 -35.24
N GLY A 93 -3.80 6.82 -35.98
CA GLY A 93 -2.96 6.02 -36.88
C GLY A 93 -1.97 5.07 -36.20
N THR A 94 -2.03 4.91 -34.87
CA THR A 94 -1.14 4.05 -34.10
C THR A 94 -1.87 2.87 -33.44
N THR A 95 -1.09 1.93 -32.89
CA THR A 95 -1.58 0.81 -32.07
C THR A 95 -1.03 0.93 -30.65
N MET A 96 -1.91 0.86 -29.66
CA MET A 96 -1.55 0.78 -28.24
C MET A 96 -2.36 -0.35 -27.60
N GLU A 97 -1.68 -1.42 -27.21
CA GLU A 97 -2.33 -2.65 -26.78
C GLU A 97 -1.60 -3.33 -25.62
N GLY A 98 -2.27 -3.53 -24.50
CA GLY A 98 -1.75 -4.32 -23.40
C GLY A 98 -0.82 -3.51 -22.50
N VAL A 99 -1.37 -3.05 -21.37
CA VAL A 99 -0.58 -2.60 -20.23
C VAL A 99 -1.18 -3.11 -18.94
N LYS A 100 -0.30 -3.61 -18.07
CA LYS A 100 -0.64 -4.06 -16.73
C LYS A 100 -0.15 -3.02 -15.73
N ILE A 101 -1.06 -2.45 -14.96
CA ILE A 101 -0.80 -1.40 -13.96
C ILE A 101 -1.18 -1.98 -12.61
N TYR A 102 -0.22 -2.41 -11.80
CA TYR A 102 -0.56 -3.09 -10.56
C TYR A 102 0.37 -2.85 -9.38
N HIS A 103 -0.15 -3.01 -8.16
CA HIS A 103 0.63 -2.80 -6.93
C HIS A 103 1.30 -1.41 -6.87
N ASN A 104 0.76 -0.38 -7.55
CA ASN A 104 1.24 0.99 -7.40
C ASN A 104 0.49 1.67 -6.26
N THR A 105 1.11 2.68 -5.64
CA THR A 105 0.45 3.58 -4.68
C THR A 105 0.45 4.99 -5.25
N VAL A 106 -0.72 5.54 -5.49
CA VAL A 106 -0.89 6.91 -5.98
C VAL A 106 -1.58 7.73 -4.90
N TYR A 107 -0.91 8.81 -4.46
CA TYR A 107 -1.47 9.82 -3.60
C TYR A 107 -1.65 11.13 -4.36
N LEU A 108 -2.84 11.71 -4.27
CA LEU A 108 -3.15 12.92 -5.03
C LEU A 108 -3.99 13.93 -4.25
N SER A 109 -3.41 15.10 -4.00
CA SER A 109 -4.12 16.26 -3.48
C SER A 109 -4.60 17.21 -4.58
N PRO A 110 -5.63 18.04 -4.34
CA PRO A 110 -6.10 19.02 -5.31
C PRO A 110 -4.98 19.93 -5.83
N SER A 111 -5.08 20.30 -7.10
CA SER A 111 -4.29 21.37 -7.70
C SER A 111 -5.20 22.46 -8.24
N SER A 112 -4.95 23.70 -7.86
CA SER A 112 -5.65 24.86 -8.43
C SER A 112 -5.29 25.10 -9.90
N ALA A 113 -4.13 24.59 -10.34
CA ALA A 113 -3.66 24.72 -11.72
C ALA A 113 -4.11 23.56 -12.64
N ASN A 114 -4.68 22.48 -12.09
CA ASN A 114 -5.18 21.35 -12.88
C ASN A 114 -6.58 20.93 -12.41
N ALA A 115 -7.61 21.46 -13.05
CA ALA A 115 -9.00 21.13 -12.77
C ALA A 115 -9.43 19.73 -13.28
N GLY A 116 -8.65 19.14 -14.20
CA GLY A 116 -8.90 17.81 -14.79
C GLY A 116 -8.19 16.66 -14.09
N LEU A 117 -7.56 16.94 -12.95
CA LEU A 117 -6.70 16.02 -12.22
C LEU A 117 -7.43 14.75 -11.77
N ALA A 118 -6.81 13.59 -11.97
CA ALA A 118 -7.23 12.31 -11.41
C ALA A 118 -6.02 11.40 -11.16
N ALA A 119 -6.16 10.39 -10.30
CA ALA A 119 -5.04 9.49 -9.99
C ALA A 119 -4.67 8.59 -11.19
N LEU A 120 -5.64 8.18 -11.98
CA LEU A 120 -5.45 7.51 -13.27
C LEU A 120 -6.27 8.20 -14.38
N THR A 121 -5.61 8.70 -15.41
CA THR A 121 -6.20 9.55 -16.45
C THR A 121 -6.00 8.96 -17.83
N PHE A 122 -7.06 8.96 -18.65
CA PHE A 122 -6.96 8.78 -20.08
C PHE A 122 -7.15 10.13 -20.77
N THR A 123 -6.11 10.60 -21.47
CA THR A 123 -6.22 11.81 -22.28
C THR A 123 -7.16 11.55 -23.44
N ASN A 124 -8.18 12.39 -23.58
CA ASN A 124 -9.17 12.27 -24.66
C ASN A 124 -8.62 12.82 -25.99
N TRP A 125 -7.65 12.11 -26.57
CA TRP A 125 -7.05 12.45 -27.87
C TRP A 125 -7.53 11.53 -28.99
N ASN A 126 -7.23 10.23 -28.90
CA ASN A 126 -7.75 9.23 -29.82
C ASN A 126 -8.02 7.90 -29.08
N THR A 127 -9.19 7.32 -29.33
CA THR A 127 -9.61 6.04 -28.72
C THR A 127 -8.77 4.86 -29.24
N GLY A 128 -9.07 3.65 -28.75
CA GLY A 128 -8.36 2.43 -29.12
C GLY A 128 -7.08 2.19 -28.33
N ILE A 129 -7.06 2.63 -27.06
CA ILE A 129 -6.13 2.14 -26.05
C ILE A 129 -6.74 0.85 -25.49
N ASN A 130 -6.24 -0.29 -25.92
CA ASN A 130 -6.85 -1.60 -25.63
C ASN A 130 -6.03 -2.39 -24.61
N GLY A 131 -6.68 -3.31 -23.87
CA GLY A 131 -5.99 -4.22 -22.95
C GLY A 131 -5.32 -3.51 -21.77
N VAL A 132 -5.93 -2.45 -21.23
CA VAL A 132 -5.47 -1.80 -20.01
C VAL A 132 -6.05 -2.55 -18.81
N GLU A 133 -5.17 -3.13 -17.99
CA GLU A 133 -5.53 -3.95 -16.85
C GLU A 133 -4.94 -3.34 -15.57
N VAL A 134 -5.77 -3.10 -14.56
CA VAL A 134 -5.44 -2.30 -13.37
C VAL A 134 -5.77 -3.09 -12.10
N TYR A 135 -4.74 -3.54 -11.37
CA TYR A 135 -4.92 -4.44 -10.24
C TYR A 135 -4.21 -4.04 -8.96
N ASN A 136 -4.80 -4.32 -7.80
CA ASN A 136 -4.11 -4.20 -6.50
C ASN A 136 -3.38 -2.85 -6.28
N ASN A 137 -3.84 -1.75 -6.89
CA ASN A 137 -3.26 -0.43 -6.64
C ASN A 137 -3.95 0.24 -5.44
N ILE A 138 -3.23 1.07 -4.71
CA ILE A 138 -3.81 2.05 -3.79
C ILE A 138 -4.00 3.36 -4.54
N PHE A 139 -5.24 3.83 -4.65
CA PHE A 139 -5.56 5.19 -5.07
C PHE A 139 -6.08 5.97 -3.87
N GLN A 140 -5.21 6.79 -3.28
CA GLN A 140 -5.58 7.72 -2.22
C GLN A 140 -5.66 9.14 -2.78
N THR A 141 -6.83 9.76 -2.70
CA THR A 141 -7.01 11.16 -3.12
C THR A 141 -7.48 12.01 -1.94
N THR A 142 -7.44 13.33 -2.07
CA THR A 142 -8.08 14.25 -1.12
C THR A 142 -8.89 15.32 -1.86
N GLY A 143 -9.72 16.09 -1.14
CA GLY A 143 -10.48 17.20 -1.73
C GLY A 143 -11.42 16.81 -2.87
N SER A 144 -11.87 15.55 -2.90
CA SER A 144 -12.77 14.99 -3.93
C SER A 144 -12.18 14.98 -5.35
N VAL A 145 -10.84 14.93 -5.47
CA VAL A 145 -10.15 14.59 -6.71
C VAL A 145 -10.57 13.17 -7.13
N PRO A 146 -10.99 12.94 -8.39
CA PRO A 146 -11.34 11.61 -8.87
C PRO A 146 -10.18 10.60 -8.75
N PHE A 147 -10.50 9.36 -8.42
CA PHE A 147 -9.53 8.26 -8.53
C PHE A 147 -9.17 7.98 -9.98
N MET A 148 -10.11 8.21 -10.89
CA MET A 148 -9.92 7.96 -12.30
C MET A 148 -10.79 8.84 -13.17
N ASN A 149 -10.25 9.14 -14.35
CA ASN A 149 -10.95 9.77 -15.45
C ASN A 149 -10.73 8.96 -16.72
N VAL A 150 -11.72 8.14 -17.08
CA VAL A 150 -11.76 7.34 -18.31
C VAL A 150 -12.90 7.88 -19.19
N PRO A 151 -12.60 8.65 -20.25
CA PRO A 151 -13.62 9.26 -21.09
C PRO A 151 -14.47 8.24 -21.88
N THR A 152 -15.57 8.69 -22.46
CA THR A 152 -16.40 7.88 -23.38
C THR A 152 -15.56 7.37 -24.55
N GLY A 153 -15.71 6.08 -24.89
CA GLY A 153 -14.94 5.43 -25.95
C GLY A 153 -13.59 4.86 -25.51
N TYR A 154 -13.24 4.99 -24.24
CA TYR A 154 -12.09 4.33 -23.60
C TYR A 154 -12.58 3.31 -22.57
N SER A 155 -11.72 2.34 -22.27
CA SER A 155 -12.01 1.31 -21.28
C SER A 155 -10.74 0.77 -20.65
N ALA A 156 -10.87 0.30 -19.42
CA ALA A 156 -9.85 -0.46 -18.72
C ALA A 156 -10.55 -1.47 -17.79
N TYR A 157 -9.90 -2.59 -17.51
CA TYR A 157 -10.37 -3.59 -16.58
C TYR A 157 -9.73 -3.38 -15.22
N PHE A 158 -10.55 -3.21 -14.18
CA PHE A 158 -10.10 -2.98 -12.81
C PHE A 158 -10.49 -4.16 -11.92
N ALA A 159 -9.57 -4.65 -11.10
CA ALA A 159 -9.90 -5.60 -10.03
C ALA A 159 -8.91 -5.54 -8.84
N GLY A 160 -9.43 -5.52 -7.63
CA GLY A 160 -8.63 -5.61 -6.40
C GLY A 160 -8.00 -4.29 -5.96
N ASN A 161 -8.39 -3.14 -6.52
CA ASN A 161 -7.81 -1.86 -6.13
C ASN A 161 -8.46 -1.30 -4.84
N LEU A 162 -7.67 -0.56 -4.06
CA LEU A 162 -8.13 0.16 -2.88
C LEU A 162 -8.32 1.63 -3.22
N TYR A 163 -9.48 2.18 -2.85
CA TYR A 163 -9.86 3.58 -3.09
C TYR A 163 -10.08 4.30 -1.75
N TRP A 164 -9.34 5.38 -1.51
CA TRP A 164 -9.50 6.19 -0.30
C TRP A 164 -9.59 7.68 -0.62
N PRO A 165 -10.74 8.34 -0.42
CA PRO A 165 -10.91 9.74 -0.80
C PRO A 165 -10.35 10.72 0.25
N GLY A 166 -9.70 10.22 1.30
CA GLY A 166 -9.21 11.02 2.42
C GLY A 166 -10.34 11.84 3.04
N SER A 167 -10.14 13.15 3.18
CA SER A 167 -11.17 14.10 3.64
C SER A 167 -12.22 14.46 2.58
N GLY A 168 -12.12 13.93 1.36
CA GLY A 168 -13.01 14.19 0.24
C GLY A 168 -14.12 13.15 0.06
N SER A 169 -14.81 13.24 -1.08
CA SER A 169 -15.83 12.26 -1.50
C SER A 169 -15.28 11.29 -2.53
N PHE A 170 -15.74 10.03 -2.47
CA PHE A 170 -15.47 9.04 -3.51
C PHE A 170 -15.95 9.56 -4.86
N LYS A 171 -15.08 9.52 -5.87
CA LYS A 171 -15.42 9.98 -7.22
C LYS A 171 -14.67 9.16 -8.27
N ILE A 172 -15.41 8.53 -9.17
CA ILE A 172 -14.90 7.86 -10.35
C ILE A 172 -15.60 8.45 -11.57
N GLN A 173 -14.84 8.93 -12.55
CA GLN A 173 -15.36 9.36 -13.84
C GLN A 173 -15.04 8.29 -14.87
N TYR A 174 -16.08 7.63 -15.38
CA TYR A 174 -15.93 6.48 -16.28
C TYR A 174 -17.00 6.51 -17.37
N GLN A 175 -16.57 6.50 -18.63
CA GLN A 175 -17.40 6.54 -19.83
C GLN A 175 -18.50 7.61 -19.79
N GLY A 176 -18.13 8.83 -19.40
CA GLY A 176 -19.04 9.98 -19.33
C GLY A 176 -19.96 10.02 -18.11
N THR A 177 -19.90 9.02 -17.22
CA THR A 177 -20.68 8.98 -15.98
C THR A 177 -19.79 9.22 -14.76
N THR A 178 -20.29 9.99 -13.78
CA THR A 178 -19.64 10.13 -12.47
C THR A 178 -20.30 9.20 -11.46
N TYR A 179 -19.52 8.32 -10.85
CA TYR A 179 -19.94 7.41 -9.78
C TYR A 179 -19.43 7.93 -8.44
N THR A 180 -20.33 7.95 -7.45
CA THR A 180 -20.06 8.46 -6.10
C THR A 180 -19.89 7.35 -5.06
N ASN A 181 -19.98 6.09 -5.47
CA ASN A 181 -19.64 4.93 -4.65
C ASN A 181 -19.25 3.74 -5.53
N LEU A 182 -18.43 2.85 -4.97
CA LEU A 182 -17.90 1.69 -5.66
C LEU A 182 -18.98 0.71 -6.13
N ASN A 183 -20.05 0.50 -5.35
CA ASN A 183 -21.10 -0.45 -5.73
C ASN A 183 -21.86 -0.04 -7.00
N SER A 184 -22.19 1.24 -7.14
CA SER A 184 -22.83 1.77 -8.35
C SER A 184 -21.95 1.61 -9.58
N TRP A 185 -20.64 1.86 -9.45
CA TRP A 185 -19.69 1.68 -10.53
C TRP A 185 -19.53 0.20 -10.93
N ARG A 186 -19.38 -0.70 -9.94
CA ARG A 186 -19.36 -2.16 -10.17
C ARG A 186 -20.60 -2.66 -10.89
N THR A 187 -21.77 -2.17 -10.50
CA THR A 187 -23.05 -2.60 -11.06
C THR A 187 -23.18 -2.15 -12.51
N ALA A 188 -22.81 -0.91 -12.80
CA ALA A 188 -22.97 -0.34 -14.15
C ALA A 188 -21.93 -0.83 -15.15
N THR A 189 -20.71 -1.16 -14.69
CA THR A 189 -19.56 -1.38 -15.60
C THR A 189 -19.02 -2.80 -15.58
N GLY A 190 -19.30 -3.57 -14.53
CA GLY A 190 -18.66 -4.87 -14.30
C GLY A 190 -17.20 -4.79 -13.83
N ASN A 191 -16.61 -3.59 -13.74
CA ASN A 191 -15.31 -3.40 -13.11
C ASN A 191 -15.36 -3.72 -11.61
N GLU A 192 -14.18 -3.93 -11.03
CA GLU A 192 -13.99 -4.37 -9.65
C GLU A 192 -14.77 -5.66 -9.33
N LYS A 193 -14.67 -6.60 -10.27
CA LYS A 193 -15.17 -7.98 -10.16
C LYS A 193 -14.21 -8.96 -10.84
N VAL A 194 -14.10 -10.15 -10.27
CA VAL A 194 -13.47 -11.33 -10.89
C VAL A 194 -14.53 -12.42 -10.99
N GLY A 195 -15.00 -12.66 -12.22
CA GLY A 195 -16.22 -13.43 -12.43
C GLY A 195 -17.42 -12.79 -11.72
N THR A 196 -18.04 -13.53 -10.80
CA THR A 196 -19.17 -13.04 -9.98
C THR A 196 -18.72 -12.40 -8.67
N THR A 197 -17.46 -12.56 -8.28
CA THR A 197 -16.93 -12.09 -7.00
C THR A 197 -16.60 -10.61 -7.09
N SER A 198 -17.16 -9.80 -6.18
CA SER A 198 -16.79 -8.39 -6.09
C SER A 198 -15.39 -8.24 -5.51
N THR A 199 -14.58 -7.39 -6.12
CA THR A 199 -13.24 -7.04 -5.66
C THR A 199 -13.14 -5.54 -5.39
N GLY A 200 -11.97 -5.13 -4.94
CA GLY A 200 -11.66 -3.74 -4.61
C GLY A 200 -12.40 -3.27 -3.37
N ILE A 201 -11.82 -2.29 -2.68
CA ILE A 201 -12.31 -1.86 -1.37
C ILE A 201 -12.25 -0.34 -1.26
N VAL A 202 -13.17 0.22 -0.47
CA VAL A 202 -13.18 1.65 -0.12
C VAL A 202 -12.92 1.75 1.37
N THR A 203 -11.68 2.04 1.75
CA THR A 203 -11.25 2.11 3.15
C THR A 203 -9.93 2.86 3.25
N ASP A 204 -9.59 3.36 4.43
CA ASP A 204 -8.30 3.99 4.69
C ASP A 204 -7.19 2.93 4.62
N PRO A 205 -6.19 3.05 3.73
CA PRO A 205 -5.07 2.12 3.66
C PRO A 205 -4.15 2.21 4.88
N LEU A 206 -4.32 3.20 5.76
CA LEU A 206 -3.45 3.46 6.91
C LEU A 206 -1.97 3.58 6.49
N LEU A 207 -1.74 4.31 5.39
CA LEU A 207 -0.39 4.72 5.01
C LEU A 207 0.17 5.64 6.11
N THR A 208 1.43 5.43 6.48
CA THR A 208 2.06 6.07 7.64
C THR A 208 1.92 7.59 7.64
N ASN A 209 2.15 8.24 6.50
CA ASN A 209 1.97 9.68 6.34
C ASN A 209 1.89 10.09 4.85
N ALA A 210 0.93 9.54 4.11
CA ALA A 210 0.80 9.78 2.66
C ALA A 210 0.71 11.28 2.32
N GLY A 211 1.43 11.71 1.27
CA GLY A 211 1.54 13.13 0.90
C GLY A 211 2.67 13.87 1.61
N SER A 212 3.44 13.19 2.47
CA SER A 212 4.63 13.71 3.14
C SER A 212 5.89 12.95 2.71
N GLY A 213 5.96 12.58 1.44
CA GLY A 213 7.18 12.08 0.83
C GLY A 213 8.33 13.07 0.95
N ILE A 214 9.54 12.57 0.73
CA ILE A 214 10.78 13.34 0.82
C ILE A 214 11.55 13.13 -0.47
N VAL A 215 12.40 14.10 -0.83
CA VAL A 215 13.46 13.83 -1.80
C VAL A 215 14.37 12.75 -1.20
N VAL A 216 14.40 11.58 -1.83
CA VAL A 216 15.13 10.42 -1.30
C VAL A 216 16.62 10.51 -1.60
N TYR A 217 17.04 11.14 -2.71
CA TYR A 217 18.47 11.29 -3.02
C TYR A 217 19.26 11.98 -1.88
N PRO A 218 20.46 11.48 -1.52
CA PRO A 218 21.23 10.36 -2.09
C PRO A 218 20.93 8.98 -1.47
N LYS A 219 19.84 8.85 -0.71
CA LYS A 219 19.43 7.58 -0.11
C LYS A 219 18.63 6.73 -1.11
N ALA A 220 18.51 5.45 -0.79
CA ALA A 220 17.68 4.53 -1.56
C ALA A 220 16.18 4.90 -1.41
N PRO A 221 15.36 4.63 -2.44
CA PRO A 221 13.91 4.84 -2.38
C PRO A 221 13.22 4.14 -1.20
N ASP A 222 13.79 3.03 -0.71
CA ASP A 222 13.26 2.26 0.45
C ASP A 222 13.18 3.03 1.79
N GLN A 223 13.73 4.25 1.84
CA GLN A 223 13.62 5.17 2.98
C GLN A 223 12.33 6.00 2.97
N LEU A 224 11.47 5.86 1.95
CA LEU A 224 10.21 6.61 1.80
C LEU A 224 9.12 6.09 2.76
N ASN A 225 9.29 6.31 4.07
CA ASN A 225 8.43 5.75 5.12
C ASN A 225 6.96 6.21 5.03
N ALA A 226 6.68 7.37 4.42
CA ALA A 226 5.34 7.94 4.26
C ALA A 226 4.33 6.96 3.65
N TYR A 227 4.80 6.03 2.84
CA TYR A 227 3.99 5.08 2.07
C TYR A 227 4.03 3.64 2.57
N LYS A 228 4.58 3.40 3.76
CA LYS A 228 4.45 2.11 4.44
C LYS A 228 3.08 1.99 5.09
N LEU A 229 2.52 0.79 5.08
CA LEU A 229 1.25 0.47 5.73
C LEU A 229 1.46 0.30 7.24
N ALA A 230 0.54 0.83 8.05
CA ALA A 230 0.44 0.49 9.47
C ALA A 230 0.04 -0.99 9.63
N GLY A 231 0.43 -1.63 10.74
CA GLY A 231 0.28 -3.08 10.89
C GLY A 231 -1.16 -3.62 11.00
N ASN A 232 -2.14 -2.75 11.19
CA ASN A 232 -3.57 -3.08 11.13
C ASN A 232 -4.24 -2.59 9.83
N SER A 233 -3.45 -2.28 8.80
CA SER A 233 -3.97 -1.81 7.52
C SER A 233 -4.88 -2.85 6.86
N PRO A 234 -6.04 -2.43 6.31
CA PRO A 234 -6.90 -3.30 5.53
C PRO A 234 -6.33 -3.66 4.15
N ALA A 235 -5.23 -3.03 3.73
CA ALA A 235 -4.51 -3.38 2.52
C ALA A 235 -3.60 -4.61 2.68
N ILE A 236 -3.34 -5.02 3.93
CA ILE A 236 -2.48 -6.17 4.26
C ILE A 236 -3.21 -7.49 3.98
N ASN A 237 -2.60 -8.38 3.21
CA ASN A 237 -3.11 -9.71 2.83
C ASN A 237 -4.50 -9.69 2.14
N THR A 238 -4.83 -8.62 1.44
CA THR A 238 -6.13 -8.47 0.75
C THR A 238 -6.02 -8.28 -0.77
N GLY A 239 -4.81 -8.23 -1.31
CA GLY A 239 -4.55 -8.18 -2.74
C GLY A 239 -4.89 -9.49 -3.44
N LEU A 240 -5.30 -9.38 -4.70
CA LEU A 240 -5.58 -10.53 -5.55
C LEU A 240 -4.28 -11.27 -5.90
N ASN A 241 -4.27 -12.60 -5.84
CA ASN A 241 -3.17 -13.41 -6.37
C ASN A 241 -3.22 -13.42 -7.90
N LEU A 242 -2.51 -12.48 -8.53
CA LEU A 242 -2.59 -12.25 -9.98
C LEU A 242 -1.99 -13.38 -10.81
N MET A 243 -1.03 -14.14 -10.26
CA MET A 243 -0.50 -15.33 -10.93
C MET A 243 -1.60 -16.39 -11.07
N THR A 244 -2.33 -16.66 -9.98
CA THR A 244 -3.37 -17.70 -9.98
C THR A 244 -4.59 -17.28 -10.81
N LEU A 245 -5.00 -16.02 -10.71
CA LEU A 245 -6.23 -15.53 -11.33
C LEU A 245 -6.06 -15.14 -12.81
N PHE A 246 -4.87 -14.64 -13.17
CA PHE A 246 -4.63 -14.00 -14.48
C PHE A 246 -3.32 -14.42 -15.15
N SER A 247 -2.54 -15.35 -14.56
CA SER A 247 -1.21 -15.73 -15.05
C SER A 247 -0.22 -14.55 -15.12
N ILE A 248 -0.35 -13.57 -14.23
CA ILE A 248 0.53 -12.40 -14.15
C ILE A 248 1.59 -12.64 -13.08
N ASN A 249 2.86 -12.65 -13.50
CA ASN A 249 4.00 -12.67 -12.57
C ASN A 249 4.26 -11.26 -12.02
N THR A 250 4.03 -11.07 -10.72
CA THR A 250 4.22 -9.79 -10.01
C THR A 250 5.68 -9.52 -9.62
N GLY A 251 6.60 -10.46 -9.81
CA GLY A 251 7.96 -10.39 -9.28
C GLY A 251 8.03 -10.91 -7.84
N SER A 252 9.22 -10.84 -7.24
CA SER A 252 9.47 -11.36 -5.88
C SER A 252 9.63 -10.27 -4.82
N HIS A 253 9.58 -8.98 -5.21
CA HIS A 253 9.80 -7.86 -4.31
C HIS A 253 8.87 -6.68 -4.58
N ASP A 254 8.62 -5.91 -3.51
CA ASP A 254 7.91 -4.63 -3.53
C ASP A 254 8.85 -3.43 -3.74
N PHE A 255 8.33 -2.20 -3.61
CA PHE A 255 9.12 -0.96 -3.71
C PHE A 255 10.24 -0.86 -2.65
N PHE A 256 10.02 -1.44 -1.47
CA PHE A 256 10.90 -1.37 -0.31
C PHE A 256 11.84 -2.58 -0.20
N ASN A 257 11.91 -3.39 -1.26
CA ASN A 257 12.70 -4.61 -1.34
C ASN A 257 12.30 -5.70 -0.30
N ASN A 258 11.08 -5.64 0.23
CA ASN A 258 10.49 -6.75 0.97
C ASN A 258 10.21 -7.91 0.01
N THR A 259 10.14 -9.14 0.51
CA THR A 259 9.64 -10.25 -0.31
C THR A 259 8.15 -10.02 -0.57
N ALA A 260 7.66 -10.26 -1.79
CA ALA A 260 6.25 -10.07 -2.13
C ALA A 260 5.73 -11.26 -2.96
N PRO A 261 4.63 -11.93 -2.56
CA PRO A 261 3.89 -11.70 -1.31
C PRO A 261 4.65 -12.15 -0.05
N ASN A 262 4.40 -11.51 1.09
CA ASN A 262 4.89 -11.89 2.41
C ASN A 262 3.70 -12.13 3.35
N GLY A 263 3.02 -13.27 3.14
CA GLY A 263 1.82 -13.63 3.87
C GLY A 263 0.97 -14.64 3.11
N ILE A 264 -0.33 -14.68 3.43
CA ILE A 264 -1.30 -15.58 2.78
C ILE A 264 -1.78 -15.05 1.42
N ALA A 265 -1.64 -13.74 1.18
CA ALA A 265 -1.96 -13.05 -0.06
C ALA A 265 -1.08 -11.79 -0.17
N PRO A 266 -0.85 -11.25 -1.38
CA PRO A 266 -0.11 -10.00 -1.52
C PRO A 266 -0.86 -8.83 -0.88
N ASP A 267 -0.14 -7.81 -0.45
CA ASP A 267 -0.72 -6.55 0.01
C ASP A 267 -1.15 -5.69 -1.18
N ILE A 268 -2.19 -4.86 -1.00
CA ILE A 268 -2.61 -3.88 -2.02
C ILE A 268 -1.64 -2.69 -1.98
N GLY A 269 -1.13 -2.26 -3.13
CA GLY A 269 -0.22 -1.12 -3.27
C GLY A 269 1.26 -1.51 -3.34
N ALA A 270 2.13 -0.50 -3.19
CA ALA A 270 3.56 -0.60 -3.44
C ALA A 270 4.40 -1.15 -2.27
N TYR A 271 3.79 -1.36 -1.10
CA TYR A 271 4.44 -1.86 0.10
C TYR A 271 3.81 -3.20 0.52
N GLU A 272 4.64 -4.22 0.63
CA GLU A 272 4.34 -5.48 1.28
C GLU A 272 4.78 -5.40 2.73
N SER A 273 3.84 -5.55 3.65
CA SER A 273 4.12 -5.50 5.08
C SER A 273 4.91 -6.74 5.52
N ASN A 274 5.90 -6.51 6.37
CA ASN A 274 6.54 -7.59 7.13
C ASN A 274 5.71 -7.99 8.37
N VAL A 275 4.45 -7.53 8.44
CA VAL A 275 3.58 -7.83 9.56
C VAL A 275 3.08 -9.25 9.35
N VAL A 276 3.80 -10.17 9.98
CA VAL A 276 3.43 -11.57 10.07
C VAL A 276 2.17 -11.64 10.95
N THR A 277 1.01 -11.49 10.32
CA THR A 277 -0.30 -11.75 10.93
C THR A 277 -0.56 -13.25 11.09
N SER A 278 0.34 -14.11 10.60
CA SER A 278 0.28 -15.54 10.87
C SER A 278 0.87 -15.85 12.25
N LEU A 279 0.09 -16.60 13.04
CA LEU A 279 0.52 -17.23 14.30
C LEU A 279 1.82 -18.06 14.18
N THR A 280 2.34 -18.29 12.97
CA THR A 280 3.56 -19.06 12.72
C THR A 280 4.84 -18.36 13.19
N ASN A 281 4.82 -17.04 13.46
CA ASN A 281 5.91 -16.33 14.14
C ASN A 281 5.58 -15.99 15.60
N TYR A 282 4.57 -16.65 16.20
CA TYR A 282 4.51 -16.73 17.65
C TYR A 282 5.73 -17.53 18.11
N ASN A 283 6.84 -16.85 18.36
CA ASN A 283 7.86 -17.38 19.24
C ASN A 283 7.15 -17.58 20.58
N GLU A 284 6.75 -18.81 20.88
CA GLU A 284 6.42 -19.23 22.23
C GLU A 284 7.65 -18.91 23.11
N HIS A 285 7.71 -17.69 23.64
CA HIS A 285 8.43 -17.48 24.89
C HIS A 285 7.63 -18.25 25.93
N LYS A 286 8.09 -19.46 26.23
CA LYS A 286 7.51 -20.33 27.25
C LYS A 286 7.72 -19.67 28.61
N SER A 287 6.80 -18.82 29.01
CA SER A 287 6.63 -18.51 30.42
C SER A 287 5.76 -19.54 31.08
N THR A 288 6.12 -19.90 32.31
CA THR A 288 5.25 -20.71 33.15
C THR A 288 5.02 -19.98 34.46
N LEU A 289 3.75 -19.95 34.85
CA LEU A 289 3.28 -19.49 36.14
C LEU A 289 2.86 -20.73 36.91
N TYR A 290 3.59 -21.07 37.97
CA TYR A 290 3.28 -22.26 38.76
C TYR A 290 3.44 -22.01 40.27
N PRO A 291 2.44 -22.36 41.08
CA PRO A 291 1.11 -22.81 40.68
C PRO A 291 0.28 -21.65 40.09
N ASN A 292 -0.67 -21.94 39.20
CA ASN A 292 -1.65 -20.98 38.71
C ASN A 292 -2.96 -21.74 38.37
N PRO A 293 -3.99 -21.68 39.24
CA PRO A 293 -4.14 -20.77 40.38
C PRO A 293 -3.12 -20.97 41.50
N VAL A 294 -2.78 -19.90 42.23
CA VAL A 294 -1.91 -19.94 43.42
C VAL A 294 -2.73 -19.60 44.66
N GLU A 295 -2.67 -20.47 45.67
CA GLU A 295 -3.33 -20.19 46.95
C GLU A 295 -2.68 -18.98 47.65
N MET A 296 -3.49 -18.08 48.19
CA MET A 296 -3.04 -16.88 48.89
C MET A 296 -2.03 -17.21 50.00
N GLY A 297 -0.85 -16.60 49.91
CA GLY A 297 0.24 -16.79 50.87
C GLY A 297 1.31 -17.78 50.42
N ASN A 298 1.06 -18.54 49.35
CA ASN A 298 2.07 -19.37 48.69
C ASN A 298 2.90 -18.56 47.69
N ASP A 299 4.07 -19.09 47.36
CA ASP A 299 4.96 -18.47 46.38
C ASP A 299 4.58 -18.89 44.96
N LEU A 300 4.45 -17.90 44.08
CA LEU A 300 4.30 -18.08 42.65
C LEU A 300 5.69 -18.14 42.00
N GLN A 301 5.99 -19.24 41.31
CA GLN A 301 7.16 -19.34 40.45
C GLN A 301 6.83 -18.83 39.05
N ILE A 302 7.69 -17.95 38.56
CA ILE A 302 7.63 -17.37 37.22
C ILE A 302 8.90 -17.83 36.52
N THR A 303 8.77 -18.63 35.48
CA THR A 303 9.89 -18.96 34.59
C THR A 303 9.71 -18.23 33.26
N GLY A 304 10.81 -17.83 32.62
CA GLY A 304 10.83 -17.27 31.28
C GLY A 304 12.26 -17.21 30.75
N ASN A 305 12.44 -16.94 29.46
CA ASN A 305 13.79 -16.72 28.93
C ASN A 305 14.22 -15.30 29.27
N ASP A 306 15.34 -15.17 30.00
CA ASP A 306 16.03 -13.90 30.26
C ASP A 306 15.12 -12.76 30.78
N LEU A 307 14.40 -13.02 31.88
CA LEU A 307 13.50 -12.03 32.49
C LEU A 307 14.28 -10.80 32.96
N TYR A 308 13.91 -9.64 32.41
CA TYR A 308 14.42 -8.34 32.83
C TYR A 308 13.52 -7.69 33.87
N SER A 309 12.20 -7.66 33.61
CA SER A 309 11.22 -7.07 34.53
C SER A 309 9.90 -7.84 34.58
N ILE A 310 9.19 -7.66 35.69
CA ILE A 310 7.89 -8.25 35.99
C ILE A 310 7.02 -7.16 36.60
N GLU A 311 5.80 -7.01 36.10
CA GLU A 311 4.82 -6.06 36.62
C GLU A 311 3.44 -6.70 36.70
N LEU A 312 2.75 -6.47 37.81
CA LEU A 312 1.46 -7.05 38.13
C LEU A 312 0.39 -5.96 38.07
N PHE A 313 -0.70 -6.25 37.37
CA PHE A 313 -1.83 -5.35 37.17
C PHE A 313 -3.13 -5.98 37.65
N THR A 314 -4.03 -5.15 38.18
CA THR A 314 -5.44 -5.52 38.36
C THR A 314 -6.16 -5.61 37.00
N ILE A 315 -7.38 -6.16 37.00
CA ILE A 315 -8.26 -6.15 35.81
C ILE A 315 -8.60 -4.76 35.28
N THR A 316 -8.44 -3.71 36.08
CA THR A 316 -8.64 -2.31 35.67
C THR A 316 -7.38 -1.67 35.08
N GLY A 317 -6.29 -2.43 34.95
CA GLY A 317 -5.00 -1.95 34.46
C GLY A 317 -4.19 -1.17 35.50
N THR A 318 -4.55 -1.23 36.78
CA THR A 318 -3.80 -0.56 37.85
C THR A 318 -2.60 -1.41 38.23
N SER A 319 -1.38 -0.85 38.14
CA SER A 319 -0.15 -1.52 38.58
C SER A 319 -0.15 -1.66 40.11
N VAL A 320 0.01 -2.88 40.60
CA VAL A 320 0.01 -3.20 42.04
C VAL A 320 1.37 -3.67 42.54
N TRP A 321 2.25 -4.11 41.64
CA TRP A 321 3.60 -4.54 41.99
C TRP A 321 4.51 -4.53 40.76
N LYS A 322 5.79 -4.20 40.95
CA LYS A 322 6.78 -4.18 39.88
C LYS A 322 8.16 -4.56 40.40
N LYS A 323 8.92 -5.31 39.60
CA LYS A 323 10.34 -5.60 39.79
C LYS A 323 11.08 -5.48 38.47
N GLU A 324 12.23 -4.82 38.49
CA GLU A 324 13.12 -4.66 37.35
C GLU A 324 14.52 -5.20 37.68
N ASN A 325 15.36 -5.33 36.65
CA ASN A 325 16.74 -5.80 36.74
C ASN A 325 16.86 -7.22 37.33
N ILE A 326 15.97 -8.13 36.93
CA ILE A 326 15.97 -9.52 37.41
C ILE A 326 17.12 -10.32 36.81
N ASN A 327 17.34 -10.20 35.50
CA ASN A 327 18.41 -10.86 34.74
C ASN A 327 18.54 -12.37 35.06
N SER A 328 17.40 -13.08 35.07
CA SER A 328 17.31 -14.49 35.46
C SER A 328 16.23 -15.20 34.64
N SER A 329 16.35 -16.50 34.44
CA SER A 329 15.31 -17.32 33.79
C SER A 329 14.15 -17.70 34.71
N SER A 330 14.26 -17.38 36.00
CA SER A 330 13.22 -17.65 37.00
C SER A 330 13.17 -16.59 38.09
N PHE A 331 11.97 -16.34 38.61
CA PHE A 331 11.71 -15.42 39.71
C PHE A 331 10.56 -15.96 40.59
N SER A 332 10.69 -15.81 41.91
CA SER A 332 9.65 -16.19 42.88
C SER A 332 9.02 -14.94 43.48
N ILE A 333 7.69 -14.89 43.52
CA ILE A 333 6.94 -13.83 44.19
C ILE A 333 5.98 -14.42 45.23
N SER A 334 6.06 -13.93 46.46
CA SER A 334 5.12 -14.31 47.51
C SER A 334 3.77 -13.63 47.29
N THR A 335 2.69 -14.40 47.32
CA THR A 335 1.35 -13.86 47.08
C THR A 335 0.67 -13.26 48.31
N ARG A 336 1.33 -13.30 49.48
CA ARG A 336 0.77 -12.90 50.78
C ARG A 336 0.19 -11.48 50.84
N ASN A 337 0.70 -10.58 50.00
CA ASN A 337 0.31 -9.16 49.99
C ASN A 337 -0.71 -8.81 48.90
N PHE A 338 -1.20 -9.80 48.15
CA PHE A 338 -2.23 -9.60 47.14
C PHE A 338 -3.58 -10.12 47.64
N ALA A 339 -4.66 -9.49 47.18
CA ALA A 339 -6.00 -9.97 47.44
C ALA A 339 -6.31 -11.17 46.53
N ILE A 340 -7.27 -11.99 46.94
CA ILE A 340 -7.87 -13.02 46.08
C ILE A 340 -8.47 -12.34 44.84
N GLY A 341 -8.16 -12.85 43.65
CA GLY A 341 -8.65 -12.28 42.40
C GLY A 341 -7.81 -12.60 41.17
N ILE A 342 -8.20 -11.96 40.05
CA ILE A 342 -7.52 -12.09 38.75
C ILE A 342 -6.56 -10.91 38.57
N TYR A 343 -5.33 -11.25 38.20
CA TYR A 343 -4.28 -10.29 37.88
C TYR A 343 -3.71 -10.58 36.48
N PHE A 344 -3.10 -9.55 35.90
CA PHE A 344 -2.32 -9.66 34.67
C PHE A 344 -0.85 -9.40 34.99
N LEU A 345 0.02 -10.30 34.56
CA LEU A 345 1.46 -10.26 34.77
C LEU A 345 2.12 -9.87 33.46
N ARG A 346 2.65 -8.65 33.36
CA ARG A 346 3.50 -8.24 32.26
C ARG A 346 4.95 -8.61 32.56
N LEU A 347 5.56 -9.33 31.65
CA LEU A 347 6.94 -9.77 31.72
C LEU A 347 7.70 -9.11 30.58
N THR A 348 8.90 -8.61 30.86
CA THR A 348 9.80 -8.02 29.86
C THR A 348 11.10 -8.79 29.88
N ASP A 349 11.62 -9.18 28.71
CA ASP A 349 12.93 -9.80 28.59
C ASP A 349 14.07 -8.76 28.42
N ASN A 350 15.31 -9.23 28.41
CA ASN A 350 16.49 -8.38 28.23
C ASN A 350 16.57 -7.68 26.85
N SER A 351 15.80 -8.12 25.86
CA SER A 351 15.71 -7.47 24.54
C SER A 351 14.66 -6.35 24.51
N GLY A 352 13.87 -6.21 25.58
CA GLY A 352 12.77 -5.25 25.69
C GLY A 352 11.44 -5.78 25.17
N TYR A 353 11.36 -7.06 24.79
CA TYR A 353 10.12 -7.69 24.35
C TYR A 353 9.18 -7.93 25.55
N GLN A 354 7.88 -7.67 25.37
CA GLN A 354 6.88 -7.76 26.44
C GLN A 354 5.83 -8.83 26.15
N PHE A 355 5.44 -9.54 27.21
CA PHE A 355 4.39 -10.55 27.17
C PHE A 355 3.50 -10.45 28.41
N VAL A 356 2.24 -10.92 28.30
CA VAL A 356 1.25 -10.81 29.38
C VAL A 356 0.63 -12.17 29.64
N ASP A 357 0.70 -12.61 30.90
CA ASP A 357 0.03 -13.81 31.39
C ASP A 357 -1.08 -13.47 32.39
N LYS A 358 -2.07 -14.37 32.49
CA LYS A 358 -3.13 -14.29 33.48
C LYS A 358 -2.73 -15.04 34.75
N LEU A 359 -2.83 -14.40 35.91
CA LEU A 359 -2.62 -15.00 37.22
C LEU A 359 -3.95 -15.05 38.00
N LEU A 360 -4.27 -16.20 38.58
CA LEU A 360 -5.36 -16.35 39.55
C LEU A 360 -4.79 -16.58 40.95
N ILE A 361 -5.18 -15.74 41.91
CA ILE A 361 -4.88 -15.93 43.34
C ILE A 361 -6.18 -16.35 44.02
N GLU A 362 -6.19 -17.52 44.67
CA GLU A 362 -7.37 -18.12 45.31
C GLU A 362 -7.25 -18.31 46.82
#